data_AF-A0A3M1XPW2-F1
#
_entry.id   AF-A0A3M1XPW2-F1
#
_cell.length_a   1.000
_cell.length_b   1.000
_cell.length_c   1.000
_cell.angle_alpha   90.00
_cell.angle_beta   90.00
_cell.angle_gamma   90.00
#
_symmetry.space_group_name_H-M   'P 1'
#
loop_
_entity.id
_entity.type
_entity.pdbx_description
1 polymer ?
#
loop_
_entity_poly.entity_id
_entity_poly.type
_entity_poly.pdbx_seq_one_letter_code
_entity_poly.pdbx_strand_id
1 'polypeptide(L)'
;NTEHTFPQGFFNQDLPMRSDLYHLFPTKIAANSERGNKPFGVVSNPTWQDGGSKSNSSLFEPRDSHKGPVARAMFYFVLRYQDYANFLSSQEAILREWHGWNLPDSVEIRRNAAIAALQQNRNPLIDYPQFLDRISSVSGNSVATPERGLFSPDSVVDFGTVSAGTAPVYGLVVANTGNVPLSLSGLSLSDTRLSFVGSSGSDTLLAPGRARVLAIRFLASGPDSLAATVSLQADVPGQPAYSWPVRARVVGTDGLAPDWGRGWTLAPQPAQTRVQVLADRWPAGPVQVNLYDATGREVRSDMLTAVRPYLPVDGLAPGRYWLRLTYGGASGMWPLQVAAD
;
A
#
# COMPACT_ATOMS: atom_id res chain seq x y z
N ASN A 1 -30.75 -2.06 34.70
CA ASN A 1 -29.84 -0.97 34.27
C ASN A 1 -28.78 -1.58 33.35
N THR A 2 -28.14 -0.79 32.50
CA THR A 2 -27.01 -1.24 31.68
C THR A 2 -25.72 -0.70 32.29
N GLU A 3 -24.80 -1.59 32.62
CA GLU A 3 -23.46 -1.28 33.11
C GLU A 3 -22.53 -1.05 31.92
N HIS A 4 -21.83 0.08 31.91
CA HIS A 4 -20.66 0.29 31.06
C HIS A 4 -19.41 -0.14 31.85
N THR A 5 -18.91 -1.34 31.60
CA THR A 5 -17.80 -1.91 32.38
C THR A 5 -16.58 -0.99 32.36
N PHE A 6 -16.23 -0.43 31.19
CA PHE A 6 -15.38 0.75 31.11
C PHE A 6 -16.25 2.01 31.27
N PRO A 7 -16.04 2.88 32.29
CA PRO A 7 -16.97 3.96 32.58
C PRO A 7 -17.10 4.98 31.43
N GLN A 8 -18.34 5.21 30.98
CA GLN A 8 -18.64 6.12 29.87
C GLN A 8 -18.24 7.58 30.09
N GLY A 9 -18.03 7.99 31.35
CA GLY A 9 -17.54 9.33 31.68
C GLY A 9 -16.12 9.62 31.20
N PHE A 10 -15.28 8.59 31.02
CA PHE A 10 -13.88 8.79 30.60
C PHE A 10 -13.69 9.03 29.11
N PHE A 11 -14.68 8.67 28.29
CA PHE A 11 -14.66 8.85 26.83
C PHE A 11 -15.79 9.75 26.33
N ASN A 12 -16.26 10.68 27.19
CA ASN A 12 -17.32 11.64 26.87
C ASN A 12 -18.64 11.03 26.38
N GLN A 13 -18.88 9.74 26.65
CA GLN A 13 -20.01 8.98 26.11
C GLN A 13 -20.05 8.94 24.57
N ASP A 14 -18.90 9.07 23.91
CA ASP A 14 -18.79 9.09 22.46
C ASP A 14 -19.15 7.73 21.83
N LEU A 15 -19.71 7.79 20.63
CA LEU A 15 -19.87 6.63 19.75
C LEU A 15 -18.56 6.39 18.98
N PRO A 16 -18.21 5.14 18.66
CA PRO A 16 -19.00 3.92 18.84
C PRO A 16 -18.87 3.27 20.22
N MET A 17 -17.96 3.75 21.08
CA MET A 17 -17.65 3.16 22.37
C MET A 17 -18.88 2.95 23.24
N ARG A 18 -19.72 3.98 23.39
CA ARG A 18 -20.93 3.93 24.24
C ARG A 18 -21.88 2.79 23.90
N SER A 19 -21.97 2.41 22.61
CA SER A 19 -22.89 1.39 22.11
C SER A 19 -22.26 0.01 21.93
N ASP A 20 -20.97 -0.17 22.20
CA ASP A 20 -20.29 -1.44 21.96
C ASP A 20 -20.69 -2.50 22.99
N LEU A 21 -21.49 -3.49 22.58
CA LEU A 21 -22.09 -4.49 23.46
C LEU A 21 -21.06 -5.35 24.21
N TYR A 22 -19.80 -5.40 23.76
CA TYR A 22 -18.75 -6.19 24.43
C TYR A 22 -18.38 -5.71 25.83
N HIS A 23 -18.64 -4.44 26.15
CA HIS A 23 -18.44 -3.88 27.49
C HIS A 23 -19.75 -3.46 28.18
N LEU A 24 -20.91 -3.85 27.63
CA LEU A 24 -22.23 -3.54 28.19
C LEU A 24 -22.89 -4.75 28.83
N PHE A 25 -23.21 -4.68 30.11
CA PHE A 25 -23.82 -5.80 30.85
C PHE A 25 -25.11 -5.39 31.57
N PRO A 26 -26.10 -6.29 31.68
CA PRO A 26 -27.27 -6.04 32.51
C PRO A 26 -26.88 -6.06 33.99
N THR A 27 -27.33 -5.06 34.75
CA THR A 27 -27.05 -4.94 36.18
C THR A 27 -28.22 -4.36 36.97
N LYS A 28 -28.24 -4.62 38.29
CA LYS A 28 -29.16 -3.97 39.22
C LYS A 28 -28.79 -2.49 39.36
N ILE A 29 -29.80 -1.63 39.53
CA ILE A 29 -29.59 -0.18 39.65
C ILE A 29 -28.68 0.14 40.84
N ALA A 30 -28.94 -0.45 42.01
CA ALA A 30 -28.14 -0.22 43.22
C ALA A 30 -26.66 -0.61 43.03
N ALA A 31 -26.37 -1.74 42.39
CA ALA A 31 -25.01 -2.19 42.13
C ALA A 31 -24.27 -1.26 41.13
N ASN A 32 -24.94 -0.81 40.07
CA ASN A 32 -24.38 0.18 39.13
C ASN A 32 -24.05 1.50 39.84
N SER A 33 -25.02 2.01 40.62
CA SER A 33 -24.84 3.23 41.40
C SER A 33 -23.69 3.12 42.40
N GLU A 34 -23.56 1.98 43.09
CA GLU A 34 -22.47 1.74 44.03
C GLU A 34 -21.10 1.63 43.33
N ARG A 35 -21.07 0.99 42.16
CA ARG A 35 -19.85 0.84 41.36
C ARG A 35 -19.36 2.20 40.85
N GLY A 36 -20.25 3.01 40.28
CA GLY A 36 -19.91 4.31 39.71
C GLY A 36 -18.78 4.22 38.68
N ASN A 37 -17.63 4.81 39.00
CA ASN A 37 -16.39 4.68 38.24
C ASN A 37 -15.23 4.06 39.06
N LYS A 38 -15.54 3.40 40.19
CA LYS A 38 -14.51 2.78 41.03
C LYS A 38 -13.74 1.73 40.21
N PRO A 39 -12.40 1.69 40.31
CA PRO A 39 -11.61 0.62 39.72
C PRO A 39 -11.97 -0.72 40.33
N PHE A 40 -11.75 -1.78 39.56
CA PHE A 40 -11.97 -3.14 40.02
C PHE A 40 -10.80 -3.62 40.88
N GLY A 41 -11.12 -4.36 41.93
CA GLY A 41 -10.13 -4.98 42.80
C GLY A 41 -10.79 -5.85 43.86
N VAL A 42 -9.98 -6.52 44.67
CA VAL A 42 -10.47 -7.28 45.82
C VAL A 42 -10.77 -6.32 46.96
N VAL A 43 -11.99 -6.36 47.48
CA VAL A 43 -12.46 -5.43 48.52
C VAL A 43 -12.28 -6.06 49.90
N SER A 44 -11.37 -5.49 50.68
CA SER A 44 -11.28 -5.72 52.12
C SER A 44 -12.22 -4.76 52.88
N ASN A 45 -12.80 -5.23 53.98
CA ASN A 45 -13.72 -4.46 54.84
C ASN A 45 -14.84 -3.75 54.06
N PRO A 46 -15.72 -4.50 53.36
CA PRO A 46 -16.75 -3.91 52.50
C PRO A 46 -17.76 -3.09 53.30
N THR A 47 -18.07 -1.89 52.81
CA THR A 47 -19.15 -1.03 53.35
C THR A 47 -20.48 -1.28 52.64
N TRP A 48 -20.45 -1.95 51.49
CA TRP A 48 -21.63 -2.38 50.74
C TRP A 48 -21.43 -3.78 50.16
N GLN A 49 -22.49 -4.60 50.18
CA GLN A 49 -22.50 -5.92 49.55
C GLN A 49 -23.91 -6.27 49.04
N ASP A 50 -24.00 -6.83 47.82
CA ASP A 50 -25.23 -7.42 47.27
C ASP A 50 -24.90 -8.52 46.27
N GLY A 51 -25.57 -9.68 46.39
CA GLY A 51 -25.47 -10.78 45.43
C GLY A 51 -24.04 -11.26 45.15
N GLY A 52 -23.17 -11.21 46.16
CA GLY A 52 -21.76 -11.60 46.09
C GLY A 52 -20.81 -10.51 45.57
N SER A 53 -21.31 -9.36 45.12
CA SER A 53 -20.46 -8.20 44.82
C SER A 53 -20.21 -7.39 46.09
N LYS A 54 -19.04 -6.76 46.19
CA LYS A 54 -18.61 -5.98 47.34
C LYS A 54 -18.11 -4.62 46.90
N SER A 55 -18.27 -3.61 47.74
CA SER A 55 -17.66 -2.30 47.50
C SER A 55 -17.27 -1.62 48.81
N ASN A 56 -16.28 -0.75 48.71
CA ASN A 56 -15.92 0.24 49.71
C ASN A 56 -15.78 1.62 49.03
N SER A 57 -15.16 2.60 49.70
CA SER A 57 -14.98 3.94 49.15
C SER A 57 -14.09 4.01 47.90
N SER A 58 -13.22 3.03 47.67
CA SER A 58 -12.19 3.08 46.62
C SER A 58 -12.32 2.00 45.55
N LEU A 59 -12.89 0.83 45.86
CA LEU A 59 -12.89 -0.34 45.00
C LEU A 59 -14.28 -0.94 44.85
N PHE A 60 -14.47 -1.61 43.72
CA PHE A 60 -15.59 -2.51 43.49
C PHE A 60 -15.09 -3.91 43.14
N GLU A 61 -15.58 -4.91 43.86
CA GLU A 61 -15.32 -6.32 43.58
C GLU A 61 -16.60 -6.93 42.99
N PRO A 62 -16.61 -7.34 41.71
CA PRO A 62 -17.74 -8.06 41.16
C PRO A 62 -17.80 -9.45 41.81
N ARG A 63 -19.00 -10.04 41.83
CA ARG A 63 -19.17 -11.45 42.25
C ARG A 63 -18.21 -12.36 41.49
N ASP A 64 -17.81 -13.46 42.12
CA ASP A 64 -16.76 -14.35 41.58
C ASP A 64 -17.03 -14.81 40.14
N SER A 65 -18.26 -15.21 39.84
CA SER A 65 -18.66 -15.65 38.50
C SER A 65 -18.57 -14.57 37.41
N HIS A 66 -18.37 -13.30 37.78
CA HIS A 66 -18.31 -12.17 36.86
C HIS A 66 -16.90 -11.56 36.73
N LYS A 67 -15.92 -12.03 37.52
CA LYS A 67 -14.54 -11.55 37.48
C LYS A 67 -13.88 -11.74 36.10
N GLY A 68 -14.03 -12.92 35.51
CA GLY A 68 -13.55 -13.21 34.14
C GLY A 68 -14.18 -12.34 33.06
N PRO A 69 -15.53 -12.28 32.95
CA PRO A 69 -16.21 -11.41 31.99
C PRO A 69 -15.82 -9.93 32.09
N VAL A 70 -15.69 -9.39 33.30
CA VAL A 70 -15.26 -8.00 33.53
C VAL A 70 -13.85 -7.78 33.01
N ALA A 71 -12.91 -8.69 33.33
CA ALA A 71 -11.54 -8.58 32.85
C ALA A 71 -11.46 -8.57 31.32
N ARG A 72 -12.12 -9.53 30.65
CA ARG A 72 -12.14 -9.59 29.17
C ARG A 72 -12.81 -8.38 28.53
N ALA A 73 -13.86 -7.84 29.14
CA ALA A 73 -14.52 -6.63 28.65
C ALA A 73 -13.61 -5.39 28.76
N MET A 74 -12.93 -5.23 29.90
CA MET A 74 -11.96 -4.15 30.12
C MET A 74 -10.79 -4.22 29.14
N PHE A 75 -10.17 -5.39 28.98
CA PHE A 75 -9.06 -5.58 28.04
C PHE A 75 -9.50 -5.38 26.59
N TYR A 76 -10.64 -5.92 26.18
CA TYR A 76 -11.18 -5.67 24.84
C TYR A 76 -11.38 -4.19 24.56
N PHE A 77 -11.96 -3.45 25.51
CA PHE A 77 -12.23 -2.03 25.34
C PHE A 77 -10.93 -1.25 25.08
N VAL A 78 -9.91 -1.50 25.90
CA VAL A 78 -8.62 -0.81 25.77
C VAL A 78 -7.88 -1.22 24.49
N LEU A 79 -7.88 -2.51 24.13
CA LEU A 79 -7.27 -2.97 22.87
C LEU A 79 -7.96 -2.40 21.64
N ARG A 80 -9.27 -2.14 21.71
CA ARG A 80 -10.06 -1.65 20.58
C ARG A 80 -10.00 -0.13 20.44
N TYR A 81 -10.03 0.60 21.55
CA TYR A 81 -10.22 2.05 21.56
C TYR A 81 -8.99 2.79 22.10
N GLN A 82 -8.61 2.51 23.35
CA GLN A 82 -7.42 2.96 24.09
C GLN A 82 -7.73 3.00 25.59
N ASP A 83 -6.72 3.22 26.44
CA ASP A 83 -6.90 3.39 27.88
C ASP A 83 -7.17 4.86 28.26
N TYR A 84 -8.44 5.27 28.17
CA TYR A 84 -8.85 6.62 28.54
C TYR A 84 -8.55 6.91 30.02
N ALA A 85 -7.95 8.07 30.28
CA ALA A 85 -7.53 8.52 31.60
C ALA A 85 -6.61 7.53 32.36
N ASN A 86 -5.93 6.62 31.65
CA ASN A 86 -5.14 5.53 32.23
C ASN A 86 -5.93 4.71 33.27
N PHE A 87 -7.23 4.52 33.02
CA PHE A 87 -8.14 3.90 33.97
C PHE A 87 -7.82 2.41 34.17
N LEU A 88 -7.39 1.69 33.13
CA LEU A 88 -7.00 0.28 33.22
C LEU A 88 -5.67 0.10 33.96
N SER A 89 -4.70 1.00 33.81
CA SER A 89 -3.31 0.81 34.30
C SER A 89 -3.21 0.33 35.74
N SER A 90 -3.95 0.94 36.67
CA SER A 90 -3.89 0.60 38.10
C SER A 90 -4.52 -0.75 38.47
N GLN A 91 -5.36 -1.30 37.58
CA GLN A 91 -6.11 -2.55 37.77
C GLN A 91 -5.68 -3.65 36.80
N GLU A 92 -4.69 -3.41 35.92
CA GLU A 92 -4.27 -4.39 34.91
C GLU A 92 -3.81 -5.71 35.55
N ALA A 93 -3.04 -5.64 36.63
CA ALA A 93 -2.52 -6.83 37.32
C ALA A 93 -3.65 -7.74 37.84
N ILE A 94 -4.60 -7.19 38.60
CA ILE A 94 -5.72 -7.97 39.16
C ILE A 94 -6.67 -8.48 38.07
N LEU A 95 -6.89 -7.70 37.00
CA LEU A 95 -7.71 -8.14 35.87
C LEU A 95 -7.04 -9.28 35.09
N ARG A 96 -5.70 -9.29 34.97
CA ARG A 96 -4.97 -10.42 34.37
C ARG A 96 -5.13 -11.70 35.19
N GLU A 97 -5.02 -11.60 36.51
CA GLU A 97 -5.28 -12.74 37.41
C GLU A 97 -6.71 -13.27 37.23
N TRP A 98 -7.71 -12.38 37.24
CA TRP A 98 -9.10 -12.76 37.05
C TRP A 98 -9.37 -13.38 35.67
N HIS A 99 -8.77 -12.85 34.62
CA HIS A 99 -8.86 -13.42 33.27
C HIS A 99 -8.26 -14.83 33.22
N GLY A 100 -7.08 -15.03 33.80
CA GLY A 100 -6.38 -16.31 33.81
C GLY A 100 -7.08 -17.39 34.64
N TRP A 101 -7.67 -17.02 35.79
CA TRP A 101 -8.38 -17.96 36.66
C TRP A 101 -9.80 -18.30 36.17
N ASN A 102 -10.40 -17.45 35.34
CA ASN A 102 -11.79 -17.59 34.92
C ASN A 102 -11.90 -17.63 33.39
N LEU A 103 -11.62 -18.80 32.79
CA LEU A 103 -11.78 -19.01 31.35
C LEU A 103 -13.23 -18.76 30.88
N PRO A 104 -13.44 -18.36 29.60
CA PRO A 104 -14.77 -18.13 29.07
C PRO A 104 -15.66 -19.37 29.16
N ASP A 105 -16.87 -19.18 29.66
CA ASP A 105 -17.87 -20.23 29.75
C ASP A 105 -18.78 -20.26 28.51
N SER A 106 -19.71 -21.21 28.49
CA SER A 106 -20.66 -21.35 27.38
C SER A 106 -21.58 -20.13 27.21
N VAL A 107 -21.84 -19.36 28.27
CA VAL A 107 -22.69 -18.16 28.23
C VAL A 107 -21.94 -17.02 27.54
N GLU A 108 -20.68 -16.80 27.90
CA GLU A 108 -19.82 -15.80 27.26
C GLU A 108 -19.57 -16.12 25.79
N ILE A 109 -19.31 -17.39 25.44
CA ILE A 109 -19.09 -17.81 24.05
C ILE A 109 -20.35 -17.54 23.21
N ARG A 110 -21.54 -17.91 23.72
CA ARG A 110 -22.81 -17.62 23.05
C ARG A 110 -23.07 -16.13 22.90
N ARG A 111 -22.78 -15.34 23.95
CA ARG A 111 -22.90 -13.88 23.89
C ARG A 111 -21.94 -13.28 22.87
N ASN A 112 -20.69 -13.75 22.78
CA ASN A 112 -19.72 -13.31 21.78
C ASN A 112 -20.22 -13.57 20.36
N ALA A 113 -20.80 -14.76 20.11
CA ALA A 113 -21.40 -15.08 18.82
C ALA A 113 -22.61 -14.19 18.48
N ALA A 114 -23.50 -13.94 19.45
CA ALA A 114 -24.68 -13.09 19.25
C ALA A 114 -24.30 -11.62 18.98
N ILE A 115 -23.33 -11.07 19.71
CA ILE A 115 -22.83 -9.70 19.46
C ILE A 115 -22.18 -9.63 18.09
N ALA A 116 -21.36 -10.62 17.71
CA ALA A 116 -20.69 -10.64 16.42
C ALA A 116 -21.66 -10.65 15.23
N ALA A 117 -22.80 -11.34 15.36
CA ALA A 117 -23.86 -11.32 14.36
C ALA A 117 -24.46 -9.92 14.14
N LEU A 118 -24.42 -9.04 15.16
CA LEU A 118 -24.95 -7.68 15.10
C LEU A 118 -23.88 -6.64 14.74
N GLN A 119 -22.73 -6.66 15.41
CA GLN A 119 -21.68 -5.64 15.29
C GLN A 119 -20.61 -5.98 14.24
N GLN A 120 -20.61 -7.20 13.68
CA GLN A 120 -19.63 -7.66 12.69
C GLN A 120 -18.18 -7.63 13.19
N ASN A 121 -17.97 -7.66 14.50
CA ASN A 121 -16.67 -7.83 15.15
C ASN A 121 -16.75 -8.84 16.29
N ARG A 122 -15.61 -9.38 16.75
CA ARG A 122 -15.53 -10.33 17.86
C ARG A 122 -14.66 -9.79 18.97
N ASN A 123 -14.90 -10.20 20.21
CA ASN A 123 -13.90 -10.05 21.28
C ASN A 123 -12.93 -11.24 21.23
N PRO A 124 -11.69 -11.06 20.76
CA PRO A 124 -10.74 -12.17 20.58
C PRO A 124 -10.35 -12.83 21.89
N LEU A 125 -10.45 -12.13 23.02
CA LEU A 125 -10.11 -12.67 24.34
C LEU A 125 -11.17 -13.62 24.88
N ILE A 126 -12.37 -13.65 24.29
CA ILE A 126 -13.38 -14.67 24.57
C ILE A 126 -13.14 -15.92 23.70
N ASP A 127 -12.74 -15.74 22.44
CA ASP A 127 -12.48 -16.88 21.54
C ASP A 127 -11.14 -17.57 21.84
N TYR A 128 -10.12 -16.77 22.16
CA TYR A 128 -8.75 -17.20 22.41
C TYR A 128 -8.15 -16.43 23.60
N PRO A 129 -8.48 -16.82 24.85
CA PRO A 129 -7.99 -16.17 26.07
C PRO A 129 -6.47 -16.03 26.15
N GLN A 130 -5.74 -17.00 25.57
CA GLN A 130 -4.27 -17.05 25.53
C GLN A 130 -3.62 -15.90 24.74
N PHE A 131 -4.40 -15.14 23.95
CA PHE A 131 -3.86 -13.96 23.28
C PHE A 131 -3.36 -12.91 24.27
N LEU A 132 -3.94 -12.85 25.46
CA LEU A 132 -3.50 -11.92 26.49
C LEU A 132 -2.07 -12.21 26.99
N ASP A 133 -1.65 -13.48 26.97
CA ASP A 133 -0.30 -13.91 27.39
C ASP A 133 0.79 -13.40 26.46
N ARG A 134 0.42 -13.07 25.21
CA ARG A 134 1.32 -12.50 24.19
C ARG A 134 1.40 -10.99 24.25
N ILE A 135 0.61 -10.34 25.10
CA ILE A 135 0.54 -8.89 25.24
C ILE A 135 1.11 -8.53 26.61
N SER A 136 2.33 -8.00 26.64
CA SER A 136 3.05 -7.69 27.89
C SER A 136 2.51 -6.48 28.64
N SER A 137 1.90 -5.52 27.94
CA SER A 137 1.18 -4.37 28.52
C SER A 137 -0.02 -4.05 27.64
N VAL A 138 -1.21 -3.96 28.24
CA VAL A 138 -2.42 -3.46 27.55
C VAL A 138 -2.61 -1.97 27.79
N SER A 139 -2.11 -1.46 28.92
CA SER A 139 -2.10 -0.03 29.21
C SER A 139 -0.88 0.70 28.64
N GLY A 140 -1.08 1.96 28.21
CA GLY A 140 -0.08 2.80 27.57
C GLY A 140 -0.15 2.84 26.04
N ASN A 141 0.33 3.93 25.44
CA ASN A 141 0.48 4.01 23.98
C ASN A 141 1.58 3.04 23.54
N SER A 142 1.24 2.01 22.77
CA SER A 142 2.24 1.19 22.09
C SER A 142 2.94 2.07 21.05
N VAL A 143 4.17 2.48 21.33
CA VAL A 143 5.04 3.06 20.31
C VAL A 143 5.52 1.89 19.47
N ALA A 144 5.04 1.82 18.21
CA ALA A 144 5.53 0.82 17.27
C ALA A 144 7.06 0.85 17.26
N THR A 145 7.70 -0.32 17.37
CA THR A 145 9.17 -0.41 17.33
C THR A 145 9.66 0.29 16.07
N PRO A 146 10.63 1.23 16.17
CA PRO A 146 11.17 1.93 15.02
C PRO A 146 11.68 0.94 13.97
N GLU A 147 11.04 0.95 12.81
CA GLU A 147 11.36 0.12 11.66
C GLU A 147 11.77 1.04 10.52
N ARG A 148 12.92 0.74 9.91
CA ARG A 148 13.47 1.46 8.77
C ARG A 148 13.55 0.48 7.61
N GLY A 149 13.04 0.89 6.45
CA GLY A 149 13.11 0.08 5.25
C GLY A 149 13.16 0.98 4.03
N LEU A 150 13.96 0.58 3.04
CA LEU A 150 14.04 1.23 1.75
C LEU A 150 13.60 0.25 0.68
N PHE A 151 12.68 0.68 -0.17
CA PHE A 151 12.25 -0.08 -1.33
C PHE A 151 12.48 0.72 -2.61
N SER A 152 12.87 0.03 -3.67
CA SER A 152 12.81 0.56 -5.04
C SER A 152 12.16 -0.49 -5.93
N PRO A 153 11.20 -0.10 -6.80
CA PRO A 153 10.61 -1.02 -7.77
C PRO A 153 11.59 -1.40 -8.88
N ASP A 154 12.58 -0.54 -9.13
CA ASP A 154 13.59 -0.76 -10.16
C ASP A 154 14.75 -1.59 -9.60
N SER A 155 15.15 -2.65 -10.30
CA SER A 155 16.40 -3.37 -10.04
C SER A 155 17.55 -2.91 -10.93
N VAL A 156 17.28 -2.05 -11.92
CA VAL A 156 18.23 -1.50 -12.90
C VAL A 156 17.72 -0.16 -13.43
N VAL A 157 18.64 0.78 -13.67
CA VAL A 157 18.36 2.02 -14.40
C VAL A 157 18.72 1.79 -15.87
N ASP A 158 17.72 1.54 -16.70
CA ASP A 158 17.91 1.21 -18.11
C ASP A 158 17.44 2.37 -19.01
N PHE A 159 18.40 3.11 -19.58
CA PHE A 159 18.08 4.14 -20.57
C PHE A 159 17.75 3.55 -21.95
N GLY A 160 17.97 2.26 -22.16
CA GLY A 160 17.78 1.59 -23.43
C GLY A 160 18.75 2.09 -24.50
N THR A 161 18.28 2.14 -25.74
CA THR A 161 19.05 2.72 -26.86
C THR A 161 18.79 4.22 -26.95
N VAL A 162 19.85 5.04 -26.99
CA VAL A 162 19.78 6.50 -27.01
C VAL A 162 20.61 7.06 -28.17
N SER A 163 20.18 8.15 -28.77
CA SER A 163 20.95 8.80 -29.84
C SER A 163 22.10 9.62 -29.27
N ALA A 164 23.24 9.60 -29.96
CA ALA A 164 24.31 10.55 -29.71
C ALA A 164 23.80 12.00 -29.85
N GLY A 165 24.29 12.88 -28.99
CA GLY A 165 23.86 14.26 -28.85
C GLY A 165 22.63 14.47 -27.93
N THR A 166 22.07 13.41 -27.32
CA THR A 166 20.89 13.53 -26.44
C THR A 166 21.24 13.47 -24.96
N ALA A 167 20.31 13.98 -24.12
CA ALA A 167 20.45 14.02 -22.67
C ALA A 167 19.23 13.44 -21.94
N PRO A 168 18.87 12.15 -22.15
CA PRO A 168 17.70 11.54 -21.52
C PRO A 168 17.80 11.52 -19.99
N VAL A 169 16.65 11.50 -19.33
CA VAL A 169 16.52 11.45 -17.87
C VAL A 169 15.70 10.22 -17.46
N TYR A 170 16.21 9.44 -16.52
CA TYR A 170 15.52 8.32 -15.88
C TYR A 170 15.18 8.70 -14.44
N GLY A 171 13.96 8.42 -13.99
CA GLY A 171 13.53 8.66 -12.61
C GLY A 171 13.56 7.38 -11.79
N LEU A 172 14.64 7.14 -11.05
CA LEU A 172 14.73 6.01 -10.13
C LEU A 172 13.93 6.31 -8.87
N VAL A 173 12.92 5.50 -8.55
CA VAL A 173 12.07 5.72 -7.37
C VAL A 173 12.63 4.97 -6.16
N VAL A 174 12.76 5.66 -5.03
CA VAL A 174 13.09 5.06 -3.74
C VAL A 174 12.05 5.46 -2.69
N ALA A 175 11.58 4.52 -1.88
CA ALA A 175 10.48 4.72 -0.95
C ALA A 175 10.82 4.23 0.46
N ASN A 176 10.44 5.02 1.47
CA ASN A 176 10.54 4.61 2.86
C ASN A 176 9.33 3.73 3.22
N THR A 177 9.60 2.44 3.44
CA THR A 177 8.59 1.45 3.86
C THR A 177 8.52 1.28 5.37
N GLY A 178 9.40 1.93 6.12
CA GLY A 178 9.43 1.92 7.58
C GLY A 178 8.41 2.86 8.22
N ASN A 179 8.39 2.86 9.55
CA ASN A 179 7.49 3.68 10.37
C ASN A 179 8.17 4.92 10.99
N VAL A 180 9.46 5.13 10.72
CA VAL A 180 10.23 6.33 11.13
C VAL A 180 10.91 7.01 9.93
N PRO A 181 11.25 8.32 10.00
CA PRO A 181 11.93 9.02 8.91
C PRO A 181 13.30 8.40 8.59
N LEU A 182 13.55 8.08 7.32
CA LEU A 182 14.74 7.39 6.81
C LEU A 182 15.76 8.39 6.25
N SER A 183 17.01 8.30 6.65
CA SER A 183 18.08 9.16 6.11
C SER A 183 18.62 8.56 4.81
N LEU A 184 18.68 9.35 3.74
CA LEU A 184 19.35 9.01 2.49
C LEU A 184 20.59 9.90 2.34
N SER A 185 21.76 9.28 2.22
CA SER A 185 23.03 10.00 2.12
C SER A 185 23.99 9.36 1.12
N GLY A 186 25.04 10.08 0.74
CA GLY A 186 26.13 9.53 -0.08
C GLY A 186 25.68 9.11 -1.49
N LEU A 187 24.68 9.82 -2.04
CA LEU A 187 24.20 9.57 -3.41
C LEU A 187 25.33 9.83 -4.40
N SER A 188 25.64 8.82 -5.21
CA SER A 188 26.77 8.87 -6.15
C SER A 188 26.47 8.13 -7.44
N LEU A 189 27.15 8.56 -8.52
CA LEU A 189 27.09 7.99 -9.85
C LEU A 189 28.51 7.61 -10.25
N SER A 190 28.71 6.40 -10.77
CA SER A 190 30.06 5.89 -11.07
C SER A 190 30.66 6.38 -12.40
N ASP A 191 29.86 7.04 -13.25
CA ASP A 191 30.27 7.50 -14.58
C ASP A 191 29.99 9.00 -14.72
N THR A 192 30.97 9.74 -15.27
CA THR A 192 30.94 11.20 -15.38
C THR A 192 29.94 11.71 -16.42
N ARG A 193 29.44 10.84 -17.31
CA ARG A 193 28.35 11.15 -18.24
C ARG A 193 26.99 11.18 -17.54
N LEU A 194 26.92 10.68 -16.30
CA LEU A 194 25.71 10.72 -15.50
C LEU A 194 25.72 11.92 -14.54
N SER A 195 24.56 12.52 -14.33
CA SER A 195 24.38 13.60 -13.35
C SER A 195 22.99 13.55 -12.75
N PHE A 196 22.84 13.98 -11.49
CA PHE A 196 21.53 14.18 -10.91
C PHE A 196 20.90 15.49 -11.41
N VAL A 197 19.60 15.46 -11.70
CA VAL A 197 18.85 16.65 -12.11
C VAL A 197 18.41 17.43 -10.87
N GLY A 198 18.76 18.71 -10.82
CA GLY A 198 18.43 19.58 -9.68
C GLY A 198 18.98 19.04 -8.36
N SER A 199 18.17 19.09 -7.30
CA SER A 199 18.51 18.56 -5.98
C SER A 199 18.14 17.08 -5.78
N SER A 200 17.81 16.34 -6.86
CA SER A 200 17.43 14.92 -6.73
C SER A 200 18.56 14.04 -6.18
N GLY A 201 19.82 14.45 -6.36
CA GLY A 201 21.02 13.79 -5.82
C GLY A 201 21.48 14.28 -4.45
N SER A 202 20.76 15.20 -3.80
CA SER A 202 21.15 15.72 -2.48
C SER A 202 20.73 14.77 -1.36
N ASP A 203 21.48 14.72 -0.27
CA ASP A 203 21.08 14.02 0.95
C ASP A 203 19.72 14.52 1.46
N THR A 204 18.91 13.63 2.05
CA THR A 204 17.58 14.00 2.54
C THR A 204 17.07 13.06 3.62
N LEU A 205 16.03 13.52 4.33
CA LEU A 205 15.25 12.70 5.24
C LEU A 205 13.89 12.37 4.60
N LEU A 206 13.63 11.09 4.37
CA LEU A 206 12.40 10.60 3.75
C LEU A 206 11.41 10.15 4.82
N ALA A 207 10.31 10.89 4.99
CA ALA A 207 9.27 10.55 5.96
C ALA A 207 8.62 9.17 5.68
N PRO A 208 8.03 8.51 6.69
CA PRO A 208 7.32 7.23 6.52
C PRO A 208 6.29 7.27 5.41
N GLY A 209 6.27 6.24 4.55
CA GLY A 209 5.33 6.12 3.43
C GLY A 209 5.56 7.12 2.29
N ARG A 210 6.60 7.95 2.34
CA ARG A 210 6.98 8.85 1.25
C ARG A 210 7.99 8.18 0.32
N ALA A 211 7.94 8.61 -0.95
CA ALA A 211 8.89 8.23 -1.97
C ALA A 211 9.61 9.46 -2.52
N ARG A 212 10.80 9.24 -3.06
CA ARG A 212 11.61 10.24 -3.75
C ARG A 212 12.05 9.70 -5.10
N VAL A 213 12.04 10.58 -6.09
CA VAL A 213 12.58 10.29 -7.43
C VAL A 213 14.00 10.83 -7.52
N LEU A 214 14.96 9.94 -7.75
CA LEU A 214 16.33 10.26 -8.11
C LEU A 214 16.37 10.42 -9.64
N ALA A 215 16.31 11.66 -10.11
CA ALA A 215 16.30 11.96 -11.53
C ALA A 215 17.74 11.96 -12.06
N ILE A 216 18.09 10.94 -12.83
CA ILE A 216 19.43 10.71 -13.36
C ILE A 216 19.43 11.08 -14.84
N ARG A 217 20.26 12.06 -15.21
CA ARG A 217 20.51 12.46 -16.60
C ARG A 217 21.73 11.73 -17.14
N PHE A 218 21.64 11.24 -18.37
CA PHE A 218 22.75 10.67 -19.11
C PHE A 218 23.11 11.54 -20.32
N LEU A 219 24.36 12.00 -20.43
CA LEU A 219 24.87 12.74 -21.58
C LEU A 219 25.47 11.77 -22.63
N ALA A 220 24.70 11.47 -23.67
CA ALA A 220 25.11 10.56 -24.74
C ALA A 220 25.90 11.32 -25.82
N SER A 221 27.24 11.25 -25.82
CA SER A 221 28.09 12.07 -26.71
C SER A 221 28.52 11.39 -28.02
N GLY A 222 28.57 10.05 -28.08
CA GLY A 222 28.98 9.29 -29.27
C GLY A 222 28.58 7.82 -29.17
N PRO A 223 28.62 7.05 -30.28
CA PRO A 223 28.25 5.64 -30.28
C PRO A 223 29.11 4.83 -29.31
N ASP A 224 28.47 4.21 -28.32
CA ASP A 224 29.14 3.51 -27.21
C ASP A 224 28.10 2.71 -26.39
N SER A 225 28.53 1.98 -25.37
CA SER A 225 27.68 1.45 -24.30
C SER A 225 28.03 2.07 -22.95
N LEU A 226 27.01 2.33 -22.13
CA LEU A 226 27.19 2.72 -20.74
C LEU A 226 27.00 1.49 -19.85
N ALA A 227 27.96 1.26 -18.96
CA ALA A 227 27.84 0.37 -17.82
C ALA A 227 28.33 1.13 -16.58
N ALA A 228 27.39 1.53 -15.72
CA ALA A 228 27.66 2.36 -14.56
C ALA A 228 26.81 1.90 -13.37
N THR A 229 26.88 2.61 -12.25
CA THR A 229 26.12 2.29 -11.03
C THR A 229 25.67 3.58 -10.37
N VAL A 230 24.43 3.59 -9.88
CA VAL A 230 23.92 4.58 -8.93
C VAL A 230 24.01 3.95 -7.54
N SER A 231 24.61 4.64 -6.58
CA SER A 231 24.73 4.16 -5.20
C SER A 231 24.22 5.20 -4.21
N LEU A 232 23.68 4.72 -3.09
CA LEU A 232 23.33 5.54 -1.94
C LEU A 232 23.52 4.75 -0.64
N GLN A 233 23.56 5.48 0.46
CA GLN A 233 23.48 4.94 1.82
C GLN A 233 22.13 5.27 2.44
N ALA A 234 21.60 4.34 3.24
CA ALA A 234 20.44 4.58 4.07
C ALA A 234 20.67 4.01 5.46
N ASP A 235 20.05 4.61 6.48
CA ASP A 235 20.20 4.19 7.87
C ASP A 235 19.34 2.96 8.24
N VAL A 236 19.22 1.99 7.31
CA VAL A 236 18.50 0.73 7.50
C VAL A 236 19.40 -0.27 8.25
N PRO A 237 18.98 -0.78 9.44
CA PRO A 237 19.75 -1.78 10.18
C PRO A 237 20.03 -3.03 9.33
N GLY A 238 21.29 -3.46 9.29
CA GLY A 238 21.71 -4.65 8.53
C GLY A 238 21.85 -4.46 7.01
N GLN A 239 21.38 -3.33 6.44
CA GLN A 239 21.53 -3.03 5.01
C GLN A 239 21.78 -1.53 4.77
N PRO A 240 23.01 -1.04 5.02
CA PRO A 240 23.31 0.39 4.98
C PRO A 240 23.56 0.94 3.56
N ALA A 241 23.75 0.08 2.56
CA ALA A 241 24.15 0.47 1.21
C ALA A 241 23.23 -0.14 0.14
N TYR A 242 22.89 0.66 -0.86
CA TYR A 242 22.04 0.29 -1.98
C TYR A 242 22.72 0.70 -3.28
N SER A 243 22.67 -0.18 -4.28
CA SER A 243 23.22 0.10 -5.61
C SER A 243 22.33 -0.45 -6.71
N TRP A 244 22.21 0.32 -7.79
CA TRP A 244 21.49 -0.06 -8.99
C TRP A 244 22.43 0.04 -10.19
N PRO A 245 22.57 -1.03 -11.00
CA PRO A 245 23.30 -0.94 -12.25
C PRO A 245 22.59 0.04 -13.19
N VAL A 246 23.39 0.80 -13.93
CA VAL A 246 22.93 1.72 -14.98
C VAL A 246 23.45 1.22 -16.31
N ARG A 247 22.56 1.11 -17.30
CA ARG A 247 22.95 0.72 -18.65
C ARG A 247 22.30 1.57 -19.72
N ALA A 248 23.02 1.75 -20.83
CA ALA A 248 22.52 2.39 -22.04
C ALA A 248 23.32 1.90 -23.25
N ARG A 249 22.72 1.97 -24.43
CA ARG A 249 23.41 1.81 -25.71
C ARG A 249 23.28 3.09 -26.51
N VAL A 250 24.37 3.77 -26.78
CA VAL A 250 24.39 4.98 -27.60
C VAL A 250 24.61 4.59 -29.06
N VAL A 251 23.74 5.08 -29.94
CA VAL A 251 23.90 4.94 -31.40
C VAL A 251 24.22 6.29 -32.03
N GLY A 252 24.87 6.29 -33.20
CA GLY A 252 25.18 7.52 -33.93
C GLY A 252 23.93 8.31 -34.32
N THR A 253 24.13 9.59 -34.64
CA THR A 253 23.07 10.51 -35.11
C THR A 253 22.33 9.99 -36.35
N ASP A 254 23.02 9.18 -37.16
CA ASP A 254 22.50 8.64 -38.43
C ASP A 254 21.91 7.22 -38.26
N GLY A 255 21.82 6.70 -37.03
CA GLY A 255 21.71 5.27 -36.75
C GLY A 255 20.45 4.77 -36.05
N LEU A 256 19.46 5.62 -35.75
CA LEU A 256 18.12 5.11 -35.42
C LEU A 256 17.34 4.86 -36.70
N ALA A 257 17.62 3.74 -37.37
CA ALA A 257 16.53 3.05 -38.04
C ALA A 257 15.45 2.79 -36.96
N PRO A 258 14.15 3.06 -37.23
CA PRO A 258 13.10 2.68 -36.32
C PRO A 258 13.27 1.21 -35.93
N ASP A 259 13.22 0.89 -34.64
CA ASP A 259 13.14 -0.50 -34.21
C ASP A 259 11.77 -1.03 -34.66
N TRP A 260 11.72 -1.60 -35.87
CA TRP A 260 10.48 -2.14 -36.46
C TRP A 260 10.01 -3.42 -35.76
N GLY A 261 10.74 -3.90 -34.72
CA GLY A 261 10.49 -5.19 -34.08
C GLY A 261 9.69 -5.17 -32.78
N ARG A 262 9.53 -4.02 -32.11
CA ARG A 262 8.78 -3.93 -30.85
C ARG A 262 8.01 -2.62 -30.75
N GLY A 263 6.69 -2.73 -30.56
CA GLY A 263 5.82 -1.60 -30.22
C GLY A 263 4.80 -1.17 -31.27
N TRP A 264 4.80 -1.78 -32.45
CA TRP A 264 3.78 -1.50 -33.47
C TRP A 264 2.63 -2.51 -33.40
N THR A 265 1.44 -2.05 -33.03
CA THR A 265 0.23 -2.88 -32.97
C THR A 265 -0.82 -2.32 -33.92
N LEU A 266 -1.38 -3.17 -34.78
CA LEU A 266 -2.56 -2.84 -35.56
C LEU A 266 -3.80 -3.16 -34.70
N ALA A 267 -4.55 -2.14 -34.34
CA ALA A 267 -5.81 -2.30 -33.63
C ALA A 267 -6.97 -1.97 -34.58
N PRO A 268 -7.79 -2.96 -34.97
CA PRO A 268 -9.05 -2.65 -35.65
C PRO A 268 -9.93 -1.87 -34.68
N GLN A 269 -10.65 -0.84 -35.18
CA GLN A 269 -11.69 -0.17 -34.42
C GLN A 269 -13.05 -0.64 -34.93
N PRO A 270 -13.76 -1.56 -34.24
CA PRO A 270 -15.01 -2.13 -34.75
C PRO A 270 -16.13 -1.11 -34.98
N ALA A 271 -16.04 0.07 -34.34
CA ALA A 271 -17.03 1.14 -34.46
C ALA A 271 -16.79 2.08 -35.65
N GLN A 272 -15.65 2.01 -36.33
CA GLN A 272 -15.28 2.89 -37.44
C GLN A 272 -14.49 2.12 -38.50
N THR A 273 -14.71 2.36 -39.79
CA THR A 273 -14.00 1.68 -40.89
C THR A 273 -12.54 2.16 -41.03
N ARG A 274 -11.74 2.01 -39.99
CA ARG A 274 -10.32 2.40 -39.91
C ARG A 274 -9.51 1.41 -39.10
N VAL A 275 -8.24 1.29 -39.46
CA VAL A 275 -7.22 0.54 -38.72
C VAL A 275 -6.34 1.55 -38.00
N GLN A 276 -6.25 1.44 -36.69
CA GLN A 276 -5.37 2.27 -35.89
C GLN A 276 -3.99 1.63 -35.86
N VAL A 277 -2.98 2.43 -36.20
CA VAL A 277 -1.58 2.05 -36.10
C VAL A 277 -1.08 2.59 -34.76
N LEU A 278 -0.85 1.70 -33.81
CA LEU A 278 -0.29 2.05 -32.51
C LEU A 278 1.22 1.85 -32.57
N ALA A 279 1.98 2.80 -32.06
CA ALA A 279 3.42 2.71 -31.93
C ALA A 279 3.82 3.11 -30.52
N ASP A 280 4.66 2.33 -29.84
CA ASP A 280 5.23 2.72 -28.53
C ASP A 280 5.95 4.07 -28.62
N ARG A 281 6.50 4.41 -29.80
CA ARG A 281 7.02 5.75 -30.14
C ARG A 281 6.78 6.08 -31.62
N TRP A 282 6.00 7.14 -31.89
CA TRP A 282 5.77 7.62 -33.26
C TRP A 282 6.99 8.41 -33.79
N PRO A 283 7.40 8.25 -35.06
CA PRO A 283 8.50 9.03 -35.65
C PRO A 283 8.18 10.54 -35.71
N ALA A 284 9.22 11.39 -35.73
CA ALA A 284 9.05 12.85 -35.77
C ALA A 284 8.41 13.36 -37.08
N GLY A 285 8.47 12.58 -38.18
CA GLY A 285 7.89 12.93 -39.48
C GLY A 285 6.74 12.01 -39.91
N PRO A 286 6.12 12.30 -41.06
CA PRO A 286 5.07 11.46 -41.62
C PRO A 286 5.61 10.08 -41.98
N VAL A 287 4.83 9.04 -41.68
CA VAL A 287 5.11 7.65 -42.02
C VAL A 287 4.29 7.30 -43.25
N GLN A 288 4.96 6.88 -44.32
CA GLN A 288 4.29 6.39 -45.52
C GLN A 288 3.65 5.04 -45.21
N VAL A 289 2.37 4.88 -45.52
CA VAL A 289 1.68 3.60 -45.45
C VAL A 289 1.23 3.16 -46.84
N ASN A 290 1.46 1.90 -47.17
CA ASN A 290 0.96 1.27 -48.39
C ASN A 290 0.24 -0.02 -48.00
N LEU A 291 -0.92 -0.26 -48.59
CA LEU A 291 -1.70 -1.47 -48.39
C LEU A 291 -1.68 -2.30 -49.67
N TYR A 292 -1.35 -3.58 -49.53
CA TYR A 292 -1.29 -4.53 -50.62
C TYR A 292 -2.35 -5.61 -50.43
N ASP A 293 -3.01 -6.03 -51.50
CA ASP A 293 -3.88 -7.20 -51.47
C ASP A 293 -3.07 -8.52 -51.45
N ALA A 294 -3.78 -9.65 -51.40
CA ALA A 294 -3.16 -10.98 -51.39
C ALA A 294 -2.34 -11.30 -52.66
N THR A 295 -2.52 -10.55 -53.75
CA THR A 295 -1.75 -10.69 -55.00
C THR A 295 -0.51 -9.80 -55.03
N GLY A 296 -0.32 -8.96 -54.00
CA GLY A 296 0.79 -8.00 -53.91
C GLY A 296 0.52 -6.71 -54.67
N ARG A 297 -0.71 -6.48 -55.16
CA ARG A 297 -1.09 -5.22 -55.81
C ARG A 297 -1.36 -4.17 -54.74
N GLU A 298 -0.81 -2.97 -54.92
CA GLU A 298 -1.11 -1.84 -54.06
C GLU A 298 -2.56 -1.38 -54.26
N VAL A 299 -3.33 -1.38 -53.18
CA VAL A 299 -4.75 -1.00 -53.17
C VAL A 299 -5.01 0.32 -52.46
N ARG A 300 -4.07 0.78 -51.62
CA ARG A 300 -4.18 2.06 -50.90
C ARG A 300 -2.81 2.59 -50.50
N SER A 301 -2.68 3.91 -50.45
CA SER A 301 -1.48 4.63 -50.04
C SER A 301 -1.89 5.88 -49.26
N ASP A 302 -1.25 6.17 -48.12
CA ASP A 302 -1.52 7.35 -47.31
C ASP A 302 -0.26 7.77 -46.52
N MET A 303 -0.31 8.93 -45.87
CA MET A 303 0.69 9.43 -44.94
C MET A 303 0.09 9.54 -43.54
N LEU A 304 0.67 8.80 -42.59
CA LEU A 304 0.25 8.79 -41.20
C LEU A 304 1.13 9.72 -40.36
N THR A 305 0.54 10.37 -39.37
CA THR A 305 1.27 11.24 -38.42
C THR A 305 0.84 10.91 -36.99
N ALA A 306 1.57 11.42 -35.99
CA ALA A 306 1.21 11.20 -34.58
C ALA A 306 -0.21 11.69 -34.25
N VAL A 307 -0.71 12.70 -34.97
CA VAL A 307 -2.07 13.24 -34.81
C VAL A 307 -3.11 12.53 -35.68
N ARG A 308 -2.67 11.77 -36.69
CA ARG A 308 -3.52 10.93 -37.55
C ARG A 308 -2.90 9.53 -37.70
N PRO A 309 -2.86 8.71 -36.63
CA PRO A 309 -2.21 7.40 -36.64
C PRO A 309 -3.18 6.30 -37.09
N TYR A 310 -3.97 6.55 -38.13
CA TYR A 310 -4.97 5.59 -38.61
C TYR A 310 -5.09 5.61 -40.13
N LEU A 311 -5.32 4.43 -40.70
CA LEU A 311 -5.60 4.23 -42.11
C LEU A 311 -7.09 3.90 -42.28
N PRO A 312 -7.87 4.71 -43.03
CA PRO A 312 -9.22 4.33 -43.42
C PRO A 312 -9.18 3.03 -44.25
N VAL A 313 -10.12 2.12 -44.00
CA VAL A 313 -10.28 0.84 -44.74
C VAL A 313 -11.66 0.69 -45.36
N ASP A 314 -12.41 1.79 -45.40
CA ASP A 314 -13.69 1.92 -46.09
C ASP A 314 -13.58 1.54 -47.58
N GLY A 315 -14.53 0.74 -48.06
CA GLY A 315 -14.59 0.31 -49.45
C GLY A 315 -13.58 -0.77 -49.85
N LEU A 316 -12.80 -1.31 -48.91
CA LEU A 316 -12.00 -2.52 -49.17
C LEU A 316 -12.89 -3.76 -49.07
N ALA A 317 -12.67 -4.73 -49.96
CA ALA A 317 -13.36 -6.01 -49.88
C ALA A 317 -12.88 -6.80 -48.64
N PRO A 318 -13.73 -7.64 -48.03
CA PRO A 318 -13.30 -8.55 -46.97
C PRO A 318 -12.17 -9.47 -47.44
N GLY A 319 -11.10 -9.57 -46.65
CA GLY A 319 -9.92 -10.33 -47.07
C GLY A 319 -8.65 -10.06 -46.28
N ARG A 320 -7.58 -10.75 -46.67
CA ARG A 320 -6.22 -10.53 -46.14
C ARG A 320 -5.48 -9.50 -46.97
N TYR A 321 -4.87 -8.56 -46.26
CA TYR A 321 -4.04 -7.50 -46.80
C TYR A 321 -2.69 -7.48 -46.08
N TRP A 322 -1.71 -6.84 -46.70
CA TRP A 322 -0.40 -6.56 -46.13
C TRP A 322 -0.21 -5.06 -46.03
N LEU A 323 0.01 -4.58 -44.82
CA LEU A 323 0.28 -3.18 -44.55
C LEU A 323 1.78 -2.98 -44.44
N ARG A 324 2.33 -2.13 -45.32
CA ARG A 324 3.72 -1.70 -45.28
C ARG A 324 3.80 -0.29 -44.72
N LEU A 325 4.67 -0.11 -43.73
CA LEU A 325 5.03 1.21 -43.21
C LEU A 325 6.45 1.54 -43.66
N THR A 326 6.69 2.77 -44.12
CA THR A 326 8.00 3.24 -44.57
C THR A 326 8.33 4.59 -43.95
N TYR A 327 9.51 4.71 -43.35
CA TYR A 327 10.02 5.94 -42.76
C TYR A 327 11.54 5.97 -42.81
N GLY A 328 12.13 7.10 -43.22
CA GLY A 328 13.59 7.28 -43.24
C GLY A 328 14.36 6.23 -44.06
N GLY A 329 13.75 5.70 -45.12
CA GLY A 329 14.35 4.65 -45.98
C GLY A 329 14.21 3.22 -45.47
N ALA A 330 13.69 3.01 -44.26
CA ALA A 330 13.39 1.69 -43.71
C ALA A 330 11.90 1.34 -43.86
N SER A 331 11.57 0.05 -43.96
CA SER A 331 10.17 -0.40 -44.02
C SER A 331 9.91 -1.71 -43.29
N GLY A 332 8.73 -1.84 -42.67
CA GLY A 332 8.21 -3.08 -42.09
C GLY A 332 6.87 -3.48 -42.71
N MET A 333 6.48 -4.76 -42.57
CA MET A 333 5.19 -5.29 -43.05
C MET A 333 4.43 -6.01 -41.93
N TRP A 334 3.12 -5.81 -41.91
CA TRP A 334 2.19 -6.46 -41.00
C TRP A 334 1.01 -7.07 -41.76
N PRO A 335 0.53 -8.25 -41.35
CA PRO A 335 -0.72 -8.78 -41.87
C PRO A 335 -1.90 -7.96 -41.34
N LEU A 336 -2.88 -7.70 -42.19
CA LEU A 336 -4.15 -7.06 -41.85
C LEU A 336 -5.31 -7.94 -42.34
N GLN A 337 -6.24 -8.25 -41.44
CA GLN A 337 -7.49 -8.92 -41.80
C GLN A 337 -8.61 -7.88 -41.82
N VAL A 338 -9.23 -7.70 -42.99
CA VAL A 338 -10.48 -6.96 -43.14
C VAL A 338 -11.62 -7.98 -43.05
N ALA A 339 -12.49 -7.83 -42.06
CA ALA A 339 -13.65 -8.70 -41.87
C ALA A 339 -14.77 -8.33 -42.85
N ALA A 340 -15.67 -9.27 -43.13
CA ALA A 340 -16.97 -8.95 -43.69
C ALA A 340 -17.82 -8.37 -42.56
N ASP A 341 -18.53 -7.27 -42.83
CA ASP A 341 -19.47 -6.64 -41.90
C ASP A 341 -20.57 -7.61 -41.43
#